data_AF-A0A928WWA4-F1
#
_entry.id   AF-A0A928WWA4-F1
#
_cell.length_a   1.000
_cell.length_b   1.000
_cell.length_c   1.000
_cell.angle_alpha   90.00
_cell.angle_beta   90.00
_cell.angle_gamma   90.00
#
_symmetry.space_group_name_H-M   'P 1'
#
loop_
_entity.id
_entity.type
_entity.pdbx_description
1 polymer ?
#
loop_
_entity_poly.entity_id
_entity_poly.type
_entity_poly.pdbx_seq_one_letter_code
_entity_poly.pdbx_strand_id
1 'polypeptide(L)' 'MGLEGLSSLIKGLENQDSWQTQRQFRLVLQHWPKAVGFAVARQTRPVSICRSELYVAAATSVWAQTLTYERFK' A
#
# COMPACT_ATOMS: atom_id res chain seq x y z
N MET A 1 1.18 -12.77 26.87
CA MET A 1 2.46 -13.21 26.27
C MET A 1 2.30 -13.97 24.93
N GLY A 2 1.21 -13.80 24.16
CA GLY A 2 1.01 -14.52 22.88
C GLY A 2 1.45 -13.76 21.61
N LEU A 3 1.52 -12.43 21.68
CA LEU A 3 1.76 -11.57 20.51
C LEU A 3 3.25 -11.34 20.21
N GLU A 4 4.14 -11.59 21.17
CA GLU A 4 5.59 -11.41 20.98
C GLU A 4 6.20 -12.51 20.09
N GLY A 5 5.71 -13.75 20.22
CA GLY A 5 6.08 -14.84 19.30
C GLY A 5 5.59 -14.57 17.88
N LEU A 6 4.35 -14.10 17.73
CA LEU A 6 3.77 -13.76 16.41
C LEU A 6 4.55 -12.63 15.74
N SER A 7 4.90 -11.57 16.46
CA SER A 7 5.66 -10.46 15.89
C SER A 7 7.09 -10.86 15.52
N SER A 8 7.75 -11.73 16.27
CA SER A 8 9.05 -12.31 15.88
C SER A 8 8.95 -13.25 14.67
N LEU A 9 7.89 -14.05 14.57
CA LEU A 9 7.64 -14.89 13.40
C LEU A 9 7.36 -14.05 12.15
N ILE A 10 6.55 -12.99 12.27
CA ILE A 10 6.30 -12.03 11.19
C ILE A 10 7.60 -11.35 10.78
N LYS A 11 8.44 -10.92 11.72
CA LYS A 11 9.77 -10.35 11.42
C LYS A 11 10.70 -11.35 10.73
N GLY A 12 10.66 -12.62 11.12
CA GLY A 12 11.42 -13.69 10.46
C GLY A 12 10.94 -13.96 9.03
N LEU A 13 9.63 -13.94 8.80
CA LEU A 13 9.00 -14.05 7.48
C LEU A 13 9.29 -12.83 6.60
N GLU A 14 9.29 -11.62 7.16
CA GLU A 14 9.66 -10.38 6.47
C GLU A 14 11.09 -10.38 5.92
N ASN A 15 11.97 -11.16 6.54
CA ASN A 15 13.37 -11.28 6.13
C ASN A 15 13.57 -12.29 4.98
N GLN A 16 12.52 -12.98 4.54
CA GLN A 16 12.58 -13.89 3.39
C GLN A 16 12.31 -13.16 2.08
N ASP A 17 12.98 -13.59 1.00
CA ASP A 17 12.80 -13.03 -0.35
C ASP A 17 11.38 -13.14 -0.88
N SER A 18 10.62 -14.15 -0.43
CA SER A 18 9.20 -14.30 -0.76
C SER A 18 8.31 -13.17 -0.21
N TRP A 19 8.78 -12.44 0.82
CA TRP A 19 8.02 -11.37 1.48
C TRP A 19 8.39 -9.97 1.00
N GLN A 20 9.30 -9.85 0.02
CA GLN A 20 9.72 -8.57 -0.57
C GLN A 20 8.51 -7.78 -1.09
N THR A 21 7.56 -8.43 -1.77
CA THR A 21 6.32 -7.80 -2.26
C THR A 21 5.47 -7.23 -1.13
N GLN A 22 5.29 -7.97 -0.03
CA GLN A 22 4.53 -7.50 1.12
C GLN A 22 5.23 -6.32 1.82
N ARG A 23 6.56 -6.37 1.90
CA ARG A 23 7.36 -5.29 2.48
C ARG A 23 7.26 -4.03 1.64
N GLN A 24 7.36 -4.15 0.32
CA GLN A 24 7.13 -3.05 -0.62
C GLN A 24 5.70 -2.49 -0.47
N PHE A 25 4.69 -3.36 -0.38
CA PHE A 25 3.30 -2.93 -0.18
C PHE A 25 3.11 -2.15 1.13
N ARG A 26 3.75 -2.58 2.22
CA ARG A 26 3.74 -1.83 3.49
C ARG A 26 4.40 -0.47 3.39
N LEU A 27 5.54 -0.38 2.70
CA LEU A 27 6.20 0.91 2.44
C LEU A 27 5.28 1.83 1.64
N VAL A 28 4.62 1.31 0.60
CA VAL A 28 3.63 2.08 -0.17
C VAL A 28 2.50 2.55 0.74
N LEU A 29 1.93 1.69 1.59
CA LEU A 29 0.88 2.09 2.53
C LEU A 29 1.33 3.19 3.50
N GLN A 30 2.57 3.11 4.00
CA GLN A 30 3.13 4.11 4.91
C GLN A 30 3.37 5.46 4.22
N HIS A 31 3.83 5.43 2.97
CA HIS A 31 4.15 6.63 2.20
C HIS A 31 2.99 7.14 1.33
N TRP A 32 1.89 6.39 1.23
CA TRP A 32 0.70 6.74 0.43
C TRP A 32 0.19 8.17 0.66
N PRO A 33 -0.10 8.61 1.89
CA PRO A 33 -0.58 9.97 2.13
C PRO A 33 0.44 11.06 1.76
N LYS A 34 1.73 10.74 1.76
CA LYS A 34 2.78 11.66 1.32
C LYS A 34 2.89 11.73 -0.21
N ALA A 35 2.58 10.62 -0.90
CA ALA A 35 2.63 10.53 -2.36
C ALA A 35 1.41 11.18 -3.04
N VAL A 36 0.19 10.87 -2.58
CA VAL A 36 -1.05 11.39 -3.20
C VAL A 36 -1.64 12.61 -2.48
N GLY A 37 -1.12 12.96 -1.31
CA GLY A 37 -1.67 14.00 -0.46
C GLY A 37 -2.85 13.52 0.40
N PHE A 38 -3.10 14.24 1.49
CA PHE A 38 -4.02 13.82 2.54
C PHE A 38 -5.49 13.70 2.07
N ALA A 39 -5.91 14.59 1.18
CA ALA A 39 -7.27 14.59 0.62
C ALA A 39 -7.55 13.32 -0.20
N VAL A 40 -6.60 12.95 -1.06
CA VAL A 40 -6.69 11.75 -1.91
C VAL A 40 -6.53 10.48 -1.07
N ALA A 41 -5.61 10.45 -0.11
CA ALA A 41 -5.40 9.28 0.75
C ALA A 41 -6.58 8.97 1.69
N ARG A 42 -7.44 9.95 1.99
CA ARG A 42 -8.68 9.70 2.73
C ARG A 42 -9.71 8.94 1.90
N GLN A 43 -9.67 9.13 0.59
CA GLN A 43 -10.65 8.62 -0.36
C GLN A 43 -10.12 7.45 -1.18
N THR A 44 -8.83 7.15 -1.10
CA THR A 44 -8.17 6.12 -1.89
C THR A 44 -7.25 5.30 -1.00
N ARG A 45 -7.31 3.97 -1.14
CA ARG A 45 -6.51 3.04 -0.34
C ARG A 45 -5.86 2.00 -1.25
N PRO A 46 -4.54 1.80 -1.14
CA PRO A 46 -3.86 0.69 -1.81
C PRO A 46 -4.43 -0.65 -1.35
N VAL A 47 -4.73 -1.54 -2.30
CA VAL A 47 -5.31 -2.86 -2.05
C VAL A 47 -4.25 -3.95 -2.20
N SER A 48 -3.46 -3.89 -3.28
CA SER A 48 -2.42 -4.88 -3.55
C SER A 48 -1.40 -4.35 -4.56
N ILE A 49 -0.24 -5.00 -4.62
CA ILE A 49 0.73 -4.85 -5.70
C ILE A 49 0.78 -6.17 -6.46
N CYS A 50 0.51 -6.16 -7.76
CA CYS A 50 0.62 -7.33 -8.62
C CYS A 50 1.43 -6.97 -9.86
N ARG A 51 2.48 -7.75 -10.16
CA ARG A 51 3.34 -7.56 -11.36
C ARG A 51 3.82 -6.12 -11.55
N SER A 52 4.25 -5.47 -10.46
CA SER A 52 4.68 -4.06 -10.43
C SER A 52 3.59 -3.01 -10.69
N GLU A 53 2.31 -3.41 -10.71
CA GLU A 53 1.17 -2.50 -10.73
C GLU A 53 0.56 -2.39 -9.33
N LEU A 54 0.35 -1.16 -8.88
CA LEU A 54 -0.34 -0.86 -7.63
C LEU A 54 -1.85 -0.75 -7.89
N TYR A 55 -2.62 -1.63 -7.27
CA TYR A 55 -4.08 -1.58 -7.28
C TYR A 55 -4.56 -0.71 -6.12
N VAL A 56 -5.40 0.28 -6.43
CA VAL A 56 -5.90 1.25 -5.48
C VAL A 56 -7.42 1.25 -5.54
N ALA A 57 -8.07 1.05 -4.40
CA ALA A 57 -9.51 1.23 -4.27
C ALA A 57 -9.80 2.72 -4.03
N ALA A 58 -10.64 3.31 -4.87
CA ALA A 58 -11.17 4.66 -4.69
C ALA A 58 -12.60 4.57 -4.14
N ALA A 59 -12.94 5.48 -3.23
CA ALA A 59 -14.28 5.55 -2.64
C ALA A 59 -15.35 5.92 -3.67
N THR A 60 -14.98 6.66 -4.73
CA THR A 60 -15.88 7.04 -5.83
C THR A 60 -15.15 7.00 -7.17
N SER A 61 -15.93 6.92 -8.26
CA SER A 61 -15.42 6.97 -9.64
C SER A 61 -14.68 8.28 -9.95
N VAL A 62 -15.10 9.39 -9.35
CA VAL A 62 -14.44 10.70 -9.49
C VAL A 62 -12.99 10.62 -8.99
N TRP A 63 -12.73 10.01 -7.83
CA TRP A 63 -11.36 9.88 -7.31
C TRP A 63 -10.49 8.93 -8.14
N ALA A 64 -11.07 7.91 -8.77
CA ALA A 64 -10.34 7.05 -9.70
C ALA A 64 -9.88 7.82 -10.95
N GLN A 65 -10.73 8.72 -11.47
CA GLN A 65 -10.37 9.62 -12.57
C GLN A 65 -9.31 10.64 -12.15
N THR A 66 -9.45 11.26 -10.96
CA THR A 66 -8.45 12.19 -10.42
C THR A 66 -7.08 11.52 -10.26
N LEU A 67 -7.01 10.31 -9.71
CA LEU A 67 -5.76 9.55 -9.60
C LEU A 67 -5.13 9.26 -10.97
N THR A 68 -5.96 8.98 -11.97
CA THR A 68 -5.49 8.74 -13.34
C THR A 68 -4.90 10.03 -13.92
N TYR A 69 -5.55 11.17 -13.70
CA TYR A 69 -5.07 12.47 -14.17
C TYR A 69 -3.76 12.89 -13.52
N GLU A 70 -3.64 12.78 -12.18
CA GLU A 70 -2.41 13.12 -11.45
C GLU A 70 -1.22 12.22 -11.83
N ARG A 71 -1.47 11.00 -12.33
CA ARG A 71 -0.41 10.12 -12.83
C ARG A 71 0.20 10.57 -14.16
N PHE A 72 -0.54 11.33 -14.97
CA PHE A 72 -0.10 11.78 -16.30
C PHE A 72 0.54 13.18 -16.30
N LYS A 73 0.61 13.83 -15.14
CA LYS A 73 1.19 15.16 -14.97
C LYS A 73 2.67 15.08 -14.63
#